data_AF-A0A495ZGW0-F1
#
_entry.id   AF-A0A495ZGW0-F1
#
_cell.length_a   1.000
_cell.length_b   1.000
_cell.length_c   1.000
_cell.angle_alpha   90.00
_cell.angle_beta   90.00
_cell.angle_gamma   90.00
#
_symmetry.space_group_name_H-M   'P 1'
#
loop_
_entity.id
_entity.type
_entity.pdbx_description
1 polymer ?
#
loop_
_entity_poly.entity_id
_entity_poly.type
_entity_poly.pdbx_seq_one_letter_code
_entity_poly.pdbx_strand_id
1 'polypeptide(L)'
;MKHICRLFIITLSFCFYVASAVGQTVDIPDSNLRAEIEAALGKASGATITIADMVTLPQFNFGLNVNFGFGLNADTSNLTVSNLTGLEHAINLTGRGLVIDNISHLSRFGNLDSLEWLFLWGNNIRDLSGLWNRDSLEWLFLGDNNISNLTTLGSLDNLTGLHLGTNNIRDLSGLWNRDSLEWLFLGNNNISNLTTLGSLDNLTGLHLGTNNIRDLSGLWNRDSLEWLFLGNNNISNLTTLGSLDNLTGLHLGTNNIRDLSGLWNRDSLEWLFLGDNNISNLTTLGSLDNLTGLHL
;
A
#
# COMPACT_ATOMS: atom_id res chain seq x y z
N MET A 1 7.85 11.26 30.77
CA MET A 1 8.40 10.22 31.69
C MET A 1 8.17 8.79 31.20
N LYS A 2 6.97 8.38 30.77
CA LYS A 2 6.73 7.01 30.22
C LYS A 2 7.53 6.67 28.94
N HIS A 3 7.72 7.63 28.03
CA HIS A 3 8.53 7.43 26.81
C HIS A 3 10.03 7.32 27.07
N ILE A 4 10.55 8.07 28.05
CA ILE A 4 11.97 8.03 28.44
C ILE A 4 12.29 6.71 29.15
N CYS A 5 11.40 6.18 30.00
CA CYS A 5 11.58 4.85 30.61
C CYS A 5 11.49 3.70 29.58
N ARG A 6 10.62 3.79 28.56
CA ARG A 6 10.58 2.77 27.48
C ARG A 6 11.85 2.76 26.65
N LEU A 7 12.36 3.92 26.25
CA LEU A 7 13.61 4.03 25.48
C LEU A 7 14.82 3.51 26.27
N PHE A 8 14.88 3.77 27.58
CA PHE A 8 15.95 3.30 28.46
C PHE A 8 15.88 1.79 28.75
N ILE A 9 14.68 1.21 28.86
CA ILE A 9 14.48 -0.24 29.07
C ILE A 9 14.76 -1.04 27.79
N ILE A 10 14.40 -0.49 26.62
CA ILE A 10 14.72 -1.07 25.32
C ILE A 10 16.24 -1.05 25.12
N THR A 11 16.92 0.09 25.28
CA THR A 11 18.39 0.18 25.13
C THR A 11 19.19 -0.66 26.13
N LEU A 12 18.74 -0.80 27.39
CA LEU A 12 19.43 -1.64 28.37
C LEU A 12 19.21 -3.14 28.10
N SER A 13 17.99 -3.57 27.73
CA SER A 13 17.72 -4.96 27.33
C SER A 13 18.43 -5.32 26.01
N PHE A 14 18.60 -4.34 25.13
CA PHE A 14 19.31 -4.44 23.86
C PHE A 14 20.82 -4.66 24.03
N CYS A 15 21.48 -3.90 24.93
CA CYS A 15 22.89 -4.11 25.25
C CYS A 15 23.15 -5.51 25.83
N PHE A 16 22.21 -6.07 26.59
CA PHE A 16 22.34 -7.45 27.12
C PHE A 16 22.06 -8.53 26.05
N TYR A 17 21.10 -8.30 25.15
CA TYR A 17 20.83 -9.23 24.05
C TYR A 17 22.03 -9.32 23.10
N VAL A 18 22.55 -8.18 22.64
CA VAL A 18 23.71 -8.15 21.73
C VAL A 18 24.96 -8.73 22.40
N ALA A 19 25.21 -8.46 23.69
CA ALA A 19 26.37 -8.98 24.41
C ALA A 19 26.34 -10.49 24.67
N SER A 20 25.15 -11.10 24.79
CA SER A 20 24.99 -12.55 25.01
C SER A 20 24.85 -13.38 23.73
N ALA A 21 24.58 -12.73 22.59
CA ALA A 21 24.30 -13.35 21.30
C ALA A 21 25.48 -13.31 20.31
N VAL A 22 26.60 -12.67 20.66
CA VAL A 22 27.79 -12.59 19.79
C VAL A 22 28.31 -14.00 19.49
N GLY A 23 28.21 -14.42 18.23
CA GLY A 23 28.65 -15.73 17.75
C GLY A 23 27.58 -16.82 17.70
N GLN A 24 26.35 -16.57 18.16
CA GLN A 24 25.24 -17.49 17.92
C GLN A 24 24.87 -17.49 16.44
N THR A 25 24.84 -18.69 15.84
CA THR A 25 24.41 -18.90 14.46
C THR A 25 22.90 -18.70 14.35
N VAL A 26 22.48 -18.02 13.28
CA VAL A 26 21.08 -17.83 12.93
C VAL A 26 20.68 -18.89 11.91
N ASP A 27 19.61 -19.60 12.19
CA ASP A 27 19.01 -20.54 11.24
C ASP A 27 18.19 -19.76 10.21
N ILE A 28 18.51 -19.95 8.93
CA ILE A 28 17.82 -19.32 7.79
C ILE A 28 17.52 -20.45 6.79
N PRO A 29 16.41 -21.17 6.99
CA PRO A 29 16.10 -22.40 6.25
C PRO A 29 15.64 -22.13 4.81
N ASP A 30 15.19 -20.91 4.50
CA ASP A 30 14.82 -20.52 3.14
C ASP A 30 16.08 -20.14 2.35
N SER A 31 16.35 -20.87 1.28
CA SER A 31 17.58 -20.69 0.49
C SER A 31 17.63 -19.36 -0.25
N ASN A 32 16.47 -18.80 -0.64
CA ASN A 32 16.40 -17.52 -1.34
C ASN A 32 16.66 -16.39 -0.35
N LEU A 33 15.98 -16.41 0.80
CA LEU A 33 16.23 -15.48 1.91
C LEU A 33 17.70 -15.54 2.35
N ARG A 34 18.24 -16.75 2.48
CA ARG A 34 19.64 -16.94 2.87
C ARG A 34 20.59 -16.35 1.85
N ALA A 35 20.41 -16.63 0.56
CA ALA A 35 21.29 -16.13 -0.50
C ALA A 35 21.30 -14.59 -0.53
N GLU A 36 20.15 -13.95 -0.34
CA GLU A 36 20.03 -12.49 -0.30
C GLU A 36 20.71 -11.89 0.94
N ILE A 37 20.55 -12.52 2.11
CA ILE A 37 21.27 -12.13 3.34
C ILE A 37 22.78 -12.31 3.18
N GLU A 38 23.24 -13.41 2.58
CA GLU A 38 24.65 -13.64 2.29
C GLU A 38 25.20 -12.57 1.36
N ALA A 39 24.48 -12.23 0.28
CA ALA A 39 24.84 -11.18 -0.65
C ALA A 39 24.90 -9.80 0.03
N ALA A 40 23.90 -9.47 0.86
CA ALA A 40 23.84 -8.23 1.64
C ALA A 40 25.01 -8.03 2.59
N LEU A 41 25.46 -9.12 3.20
CA LEU A 41 26.59 -9.12 4.13
C LEU A 41 27.94 -9.25 3.42
N GLY A 42 27.97 -9.38 2.08
CA GLY A 42 29.19 -9.65 1.31
C GLY A 42 29.83 -11.00 1.66
N LYS A 43 29.03 -11.98 2.11
CA LYS A 43 29.47 -13.32 2.48
C LYS A 43 29.37 -14.28 1.31
N ALA A 44 30.25 -15.27 1.28
CA ALA A 44 30.19 -16.36 0.31
C ALA A 44 28.96 -17.24 0.56
N SER A 45 28.47 -17.88 -0.50
CA SER A 45 27.33 -18.80 -0.40
C SER A 45 27.64 -19.93 0.58
N GLY A 46 26.71 -20.19 1.50
CA GLY A 46 26.88 -21.22 2.52
C GLY A 46 27.59 -20.76 3.79
N ALA A 47 28.02 -19.49 3.89
CA ALA A 47 28.71 -18.98 5.06
C ALA A 47 27.84 -18.98 6.32
N THR A 48 28.49 -19.09 7.49
CA THR A 48 27.82 -18.91 8.78
C THR A 48 27.32 -17.47 8.92
N ILE A 49 26.03 -17.35 9.22
CA ILE A 49 25.38 -16.09 9.56
C ILE A 49 25.12 -16.11 11.06
N THR A 50 25.56 -15.07 11.75
CA THR A 50 25.39 -14.91 13.20
C THR A 50 24.40 -13.80 13.52
N ILE A 51 23.92 -13.74 14.78
CA ILE A 51 23.06 -12.64 15.22
C ILE A 51 23.76 -11.28 15.03
N ALA A 52 25.07 -11.21 15.29
CA ALA A 52 25.84 -9.99 15.06
C ALA A 52 25.85 -9.57 13.58
N ASP A 53 25.95 -10.53 12.65
CA ASP A 53 25.83 -10.24 11.22
C ASP A 53 24.43 -9.70 10.89
N MET A 54 23.37 -10.33 11.41
CA MET A 54 21.98 -9.90 11.19
C MET A 54 21.68 -8.49 11.71
N VAL A 55 22.28 -8.09 12.84
CA VAL A 55 22.17 -6.73 13.38
C VAL A 55 22.83 -5.69 12.47
N THR A 56 23.86 -6.09 11.72
CA THR A 56 24.58 -5.24 10.76
C THR A 56 24.04 -5.32 9.33
N LEU A 57 22.99 -6.11 9.08
CA LEU A 57 22.40 -6.24 7.76
C LEU A 57 22.08 -4.85 7.19
N PRO A 58 22.71 -4.46 6.06
CA PRO A 58 22.39 -3.20 5.41
C PRO A 58 21.01 -3.27 4.76
N GLN A 59 20.60 -2.18 4.12
CA GLN A 59 19.41 -2.19 3.27
C GLN A 59 19.53 -3.24 2.17
N PHE A 60 18.50 -4.07 2.00
CA PHE A 60 18.39 -4.97 0.86
C PHE A 60 17.03 -4.84 0.21
N ASN A 61 17.02 -4.86 -1.12
CA ASN A 61 15.82 -4.76 -1.96
C ASN A 61 15.66 -6.13 -2.63
N PHE A 62 14.68 -6.91 -2.20
CA PHE A 62 14.42 -8.24 -2.76
C PHE A 62 13.88 -8.09 -4.19
N GLY A 63 14.77 -8.03 -5.18
CA GLY A 63 14.43 -8.19 -6.60
C GLY A 63 13.42 -7.20 -7.20
N LEU A 64 13.03 -6.13 -6.50
CA LEU A 64 12.00 -5.23 -7.00
C LEU A 64 12.57 -4.07 -7.80
N ASN A 65 12.20 -4.06 -9.08
CA ASN A 65 12.12 -2.84 -9.86
C ASN A 65 10.69 -2.29 -9.72
N VAL A 66 10.42 -1.58 -8.63
CA VAL A 66 9.15 -0.85 -8.48
C VAL A 66 9.19 0.40 -9.35
N ASN A 67 8.43 0.36 -10.45
CA ASN A 67 8.14 1.56 -11.22
C ASN A 67 6.84 2.16 -10.66
N PHE A 68 6.90 3.36 -10.07
CA PHE A 68 5.76 4.05 -9.44
C PHE A 68 4.75 4.63 -10.46
N GLY A 69 4.58 3.97 -11.60
CA GLY A 69 3.50 4.27 -12.54
C GLY A 69 2.20 3.55 -12.16
N PHE A 70 1.08 4.01 -12.73
CA PHE A 70 -0.30 3.53 -12.52
C PHE A 70 -0.58 2.04 -12.88
N GLY A 71 0.47 1.23 -13.06
CA GLY A 71 0.42 -0.22 -13.14
C GLY A 71 1.52 -0.78 -12.24
N LEU A 72 1.19 -1.01 -10.96
CA LEU A 72 2.07 -1.68 -10.00
C LEU A 72 2.13 -3.17 -10.35
N ASN A 73 2.98 -3.51 -11.31
CA ASN A 73 3.38 -4.89 -11.55
C ASN A 73 4.82 -5.03 -11.09
N ALA A 74 5.00 -5.45 -9.84
CA ALA A 74 6.26 -5.98 -9.39
C ALA A 74 6.43 -7.35 -10.05
N ASP A 75 7.36 -7.48 -10.98
CA ASP A 75 7.80 -8.80 -11.44
C ASP A 75 8.57 -9.47 -10.29
N THR A 76 7.87 -10.27 -9.49
CA THR A 76 8.42 -11.02 -8.35
C THR A 76 8.86 -12.43 -8.74
N SER A 77 8.86 -12.77 -10.03
CA SER A 77 8.99 -14.15 -10.53
C SER A 77 10.30 -14.86 -10.18
N ASN A 78 11.29 -14.16 -9.59
CA ASN A 78 12.64 -14.70 -9.38
C ASN A 78 13.12 -14.84 -7.93
N LEU A 79 12.35 -14.48 -6.89
CA LEU A 79 12.79 -14.63 -5.49
C LEU A 79 11.63 -14.99 -4.55
N THR A 80 11.19 -16.25 -4.60
CA THR A 80 10.14 -16.75 -3.69
C THR A 80 10.74 -17.01 -2.30
N VAL A 81 10.63 -16.04 -1.38
CA VAL A 81 10.87 -16.30 0.06
C VAL A 81 9.60 -16.85 0.66
N SER A 82 9.67 -17.99 1.32
CA SER A 82 8.52 -18.70 1.91
C SER A 82 8.65 -18.92 3.42
N ASN A 83 9.87 -18.82 3.96
CA ASN A 83 10.13 -18.93 5.39
C ASN A 83 11.06 -17.82 5.87
N LEU A 84 10.53 -16.98 6.77
CA LEU A 84 11.23 -15.80 7.32
C LEU A 84 12.07 -16.09 8.56
N THR A 85 12.24 -17.37 8.93
CA THR A 85 13.04 -17.73 10.11
C THR A 85 14.45 -17.15 9.97
N GLY A 86 14.88 -16.44 11.01
CA GLY A 86 16.15 -15.74 11.09
C GLY A 86 16.03 -14.23 10.91
N LEU A 87 15.01 -13.73 10.20
CA LEU A 87 14.81 -12.28 10.03
C LEU A 87 14.42 -11.56 11.32
N GLU A 88 13.92 -12.24 12.34
CA GLU A 88 13.63 -11.65 13.65
C GLU A 88 14.88 -11.03 14.33
N HIS A 89 16.09 -11.37 13.86
CA HIS A 89 17.36 -10.80 14.31
C HIS A 89 17.83 -9.59 13.47
N ALA A 90 17.20 -9.30 12.33
CA ALA A 90 17.52 -8.20 11.42
C ALA A 90 16.88 -6.87 11.87
N ILE A 91 17.07 -6.52 13.14
CA ILE A 91 16.40 -5.40 13.82
C ILE A 91 16.68 -4.00 13.24
N ASN A 92 17.82 -3.82 12.58
CA ASN A 92 18.22 -2.57 11.93
C ASN A 92 17.95 -2.59 10.42
N LEU A 93 17.25 -3.61 9.91
CA LEU A 93 16.90 -3.71 8.51
C LEU A 93 15.99 -2.54 8.14
N THR A 94 16.59 -1.54 7.52
CA THR A 94 15.92 -0.44 6.83
C THR A 94 16.00 -0.79 5.36
N GLY A 95 14.91 -0.79 4.60
CA GLY A 95 14.98 -1.31 3.24
C GLY A 95 13.73 -1.06 2.44
N ARG A 96 13.96 -0.74 1.15
CA ARG A 96 12.93 -0.72 0.12
C ARG A 96 12.64 -2.16 -0.31
N GLY A 97 11.82 -2.84 0.48
CA GLY A 97 11.06 -3.98 0.01
C GLY A 97 11.60 -5.36 0.36
N LEU A 98 10.88 -6.02 1.26
CA LEU A 98 10.90 -7.46 1.46
C LEU A 98 9.74 -8.05 0.64
N VAL A 99 10.04 -8.84 -0.40
CA VAL A 99 9.07 -9.61 -1.20
C VAL A 99 8.98 -11.01 -0.63
N ILE A 100 7.76 -11.47 -0.39
CA ILE A 100 7.54 -12.77 0.22
C ILE A 100 6.34 -13.40 -0.43
N ASP A 101 6.43 -14.70 -0.71
CA ASP A 101 5.37 -15.48 -1.33
C ASP A 101 4.97 -16.66 -0.42
N ASN A 102 3.76 -17.17 -0.61
CA ASN A 102 3.23 -18.31 0.14
C ASN A 102 3.15 -18.12 1.68
N ILE A 103 3.01 -16.88 2.15
CA ILE A 103 2.72 -16.56 3.55
C ILE A 103 1.22 -16.41 3.78
N SER A 104 0.80 -16.87 4.96
CA SER A 104 -0.56 -16.66 5.49
C SER A 104 -0.58 -15.99 6.88
N HIS A 105 0.56 -15.95 7.58
CA HIS A 105 0.68 -15.44 8.95
C HIS A 105 1.83 -14.45 9.09
N LEU A 106 1.55 -13.28 9.68
CA LEU A 106 2.51 -12.18 9.82
C LEU A 106 3.18 -12.12 11.21
N SER A 107 3.05 -13.16 12.05
CA SER A 107 3.56 -13.12 13.44
C SER A 107 5.09 -12.96 13.55
N ARG A 108 5.83 -13.20 12.47
CA ARG A 108 7.30 -13.10 12.41
C ARG A 108 7.83 -11.69 12.13
N PHE A 109 6.96 -10.75 11.75
CA PHE A 109 7.32 -9.33 11.58
C PHE A 109 7.40 -8.56 12.90
N GLY A 110 7.06 -9.19 14.03
CA GLY A 110 6.90 -8.53 15.32
C GLY A 110 8.13 -7.77 15.83
N ASN A 111 9.34 -8.05 15.32
CA ASN A 111 10.60 -7.41 15.73
C ASN A 111 11.23 -6.53 14.64
N LEU A 112 10.62 -6.40 13.47
CA LEU A 112 11.13 -5.58 12.35
C LEU A 112 10.65 -4.14 12.51
N ASP A 113 11.07 -3.51 13.61
CA ASP A 113 10.59 -2.17 14.00
C ASP A 113 11.00 -1.07 13.01
N SER A 114 12.07 -1.28 12.23
CA SER A 114 12.65 -0.28 11.31
C SER A 114 12.22 -0.43 9.85
N LEU A 115 11.28 -1.35 9.55
CA LEU A 115 10.87 -1.62 8.17
C LEU A 115 9.97 -0.51 7.64
N GLU A 116 10.37 0.09 6.52
CA GLU A 116 9.63 1.19 5.88
C GLU A 116 8.75 0.70 4.72
N TRP A 117 9.19 -0.32 3.98
CA TRP A 117 8.51 -0.82 2.78
C TRP A 117 8.34 -2.34 2.83
N LEU A 118 7.11 -2.82 2.71
CA LEU A 118 6.80 -4.25 2.81
C LEU A 118 5.95 -4.73 1.63
N PHE A 119 6.44 -5.74 0.91
CA PHE A 119 5.77 -6.33 -0.26
C PHE A 119 5.31 -7.76 0.04
N LEU A 120 4.01 -7.93 0.05
CA LEU A 120 3.31 -9.16 0.39
C LEU A 120 2.24 -9.48 -0.66
N TRP A 121 2.47 -9.06 -1.91
CA TRP A 121 1.55 -9.33 -3.02
C TRP A 121 1.41 -10.84 -3.27
N GLY A 122 0.23 -11.32 -3.68
CA GLY A 122 0.10 -12.69 -4.22
C GLY A 122 0.19 -13.79 -3.17
N ASN A 123 -0.28 -13.49 -1.95
CA ASN A 123 -0.20 -14.36 -0.80
C ASN A 123 -1.57 -14.86 -0.35
N ASN A 124 -1.60 -15.64 0.74
CA ASN A 124 -2.83 -16.13 1.35
C ASN A 124 -3.15 -15.38 2.66
N ILE A 125 -2.71 -14.13 2.80
CA ILE A 125 -2.87 -13.36 4.02
C ILE A 125 -4.33 -13.01 4.23
N ARG A 126 -4.81 -13.24 5.45
CA ARG A 126 -6.14 -12.86 5.93
C ARG A 126 -6.07 -11.99 7.17
N ASP A 127 -5.08 -12.25 8.02
CA ASP A 127 -4.90 -11.60 9.30
C ASP A 127 -3.66 -10.70 9.25
N LEU A 128 -3.90 -9.40 9.47
CA LEU A 128 -2.86 -8.38 9.50
C LEU A 128 -2.28 -8.16 10.91
N SER A 129 -2.76 -8.87 11.94
CA SER A 129 -2.40 -8.65 13.35
C SER A 129 -0.90 -8.67 13.65
N GLY A 130 -0.11 -9.39 12.85
CA GLY A 130 1.36 -9.39 12.95
C GLY A 130 2.03 -8.06 12.61
N LEU A 131 1.31 -7.11 12.00
CA LEU A 131 1.80 -5.76 11.68
C LEU A 131 1.44 -4.72 12.75
N TRP A 132 0.92 -5.14 13.90
CA TRP A 132 0.52 -4.19 14.94
C TRP A 132 1.71 -3.32 15.42
N ASN A 133 1.51 -2.00 15.54
CA ASN A 133 2.52 -0.99 15.92
C ASN A 133 3.82 -0.99 15.09
N ARG A 134 3.75 -1.36 13.81
CA ARG A 134 4.90 -1.24 12.89
C ARG A 134 5.02 0.20 12.38
N ASP A 135 5.28 1.12 13.30
CA ASP A 135 5.17 2.56 13.08
C ASP A 135 6.13 3.08 12.00
N SER A 136 7.23 2.39 11.69
CA SER A 136 8.13 2.80 10.61
C SER A 136 7.61 2.53 9.20
N LEU A 137 6.53 1.75 9.02
CA LEU A 137 6.02 1.44 7.68
C LEU A 137 5.44 2.68 7.00
N GLU A 138 6.01 3.01 5.85
CA GLU A 138 5.56 4.06 4.94
C GLU A 138 4.78 3.47 3.75
N TRP A 139 5.23 2.33 3.22
CA TRP A 139 4.60 1.67 2.09
C TRP A 139 4.29 0.20 2.37
N LEU A 140 3.05 -0.21 2.10
CA LEU A 140 2.59 -1.58 2.31
C LEU A 140 1.84 -2.10 1.08
N PHE A 141 2.38 -3.16 0.47
CA PHE A 141 1.81 -3.78 -0.71
C PHE A 141 1.23 -5.16 -0.37
N LEU A 142 -0.09 -5.24 -0.34
CA LEU A 142 -0.88 -6.41 0.05
C LEU A 142 -1.85 -6.82 -1.07
N GLY A 143 -1.52 -6.52 -2.33
CA GLY A 143 -2.35 -6.90 -3.47
C GLY A 143 -2.50 -8.42 -3.61
N ASP A 144 -3.58 -8.89 -4.22
CA ASP A 144 -3.82 -10.32 -4.49
C ASP A 144 -3.67 -11.20 -3.22
N ASN A 145 -4.57 -10.98 -2.27
CA ASN A 145 -4.61 -11.65 -0.97
C ASN A 145 -6.05 -11.97 -0.59
N ASN A 146 -6.26 -12.45 0.64
CA ASN A 146 -7.58 -12.79 1.17
C ASN A 146 -8.03 -11.84 2.31
N ILE A 147 -7.58 -10.59 2.31
CA ILE A 147 -7.84 -9.62 3.37
C ILE A 147 -9.26 -9.08 3.28
N SER A 148 -9.91 -8.95 4.43
CA SER A 148 -11.24 -8.31 4.54
C SER A 148 -11.36 -7.36 5.73
N ASN A 149 -10.49 -7.51 6.74
CA ASN A 149 -10.47 -6.70 7.95
C ASN A 149 -9.23 -5.79 7.95
N LEU A 150 -9.46 -4.47 7.98
CA LEU A 150 -8.42 -3.45 7.95
C LEU A 150 -8.07 -2.88 9.33
N THR A 151 -8.65 -3.40 10.42
CA THR A 151 -8.53 -2.81 11.78
C THR A 151 -7.06 -2.60 12.19
N THR A 152 -6.16 -3.53 11.86
CA THR A 152 -4.73 -3.40 12.21
C THR A 152 -4.05 -2.22 11.51
N LEU A 153 -4.54 -1.79 10.34
CA LEU A 153 -3.96 -0.64 9.62
C LEU A 153 -4.18 0.68 10.38
N GLY A 154 -5.17 0.73 11.27
CA GLY A 154 -5.42 1.83 12.19
C GLY A 154 -4.33 2.02 13.27
N SER A 155 -3.30 1.16 13.34
CA SER A 155 -2.11 1.40 14.17
C SER A 155 -0.87 1.81 13.38
N LEU A 156 -0.96 1.97 12.05
CA LEU A 156 0.18 2.28 11.19
C LEU A 156 0.14 3.76 10.80
N ASP A 157 0.63 4.62 11.70
CA ASP A 157 0.44 6.08 11.62
C ASP A 157 1.32 6.78 10.56
N ASN A 158 2.36 6.13 10.03
CA ASN A 158 3.26 6.72 9.02
C ASN A 158 3.03 6.19 7.61
N LEU A 159 2.00 5.38 7.36
CA LEU A 159 1.72 4.87 6.02
C LEU A 159 1.35 6.03 5.08
N THR A 160 2.14 6.21 4.03
CA THR A 160 1.88 7.15 2.93
C THR A 160 1.32 6.44 1.70
N GLY A 161 1.67 5.16 1.50
CA GLY A 161 1.16 4.36 0.40
C GLY A 161 0.68 2.97 0.80
N LEU A 162 -0.51 2.61 0.33
CA LEU A 162 -1.15 1.35 0.68
C LEU A 162 -1.80 0.71 -0.55
N HIS A 163 -1.32 -0.49 -0.91
CA HIS A 163 -1.89 -1.28 -1.99
C HIS A 163 -2.63 -2.51 -1.46
N LEU A 164 -3.93 -2.56 -1.71
CA LEU A 164 -4.87 -3.59 -1.26
C LEU A 164 -5.74 -4.13 -2.41
N GLY A 165 -5.30 -3.94 -3.66
CA GLY A 165 -6.04 -4.43 -4.83
C GLY A 165 -6.24 -5.96 -4.82
N THR A 166 -7.31 -6.47 -5.43
CA THR A 166 -7.62 -7.91 -5.49
C THR A 166 -7.63 -8.55 -4.09
N ASN A 167 -8.58 -8.13 -3.26
CA ASN A 167 -8.82 -8.66 -1.92
C ASN A 167 -10.34 -8.84 -1.70
N ASN A 168 -10.76 -9.10 -0.46
CA ASN A 168 -12.16 -9.28 -0.08
C ASN A 168 -12.69 -8.10 0.77
N ILE A 169 -12.20 -6.88 0.52
CA ILE A 169 -12.51 -5.70 1.34
C ILE A 169 -13.88 -5.15 0.99
N ARG A 170 -14.66 -4.85 2.03
CA ARG A 170 -15.96 -4.17 1.93
C ARG A 170 -16.05 -2.94 2.84
N ASP A 171 -15.44 -3.05 4.02
CA ASP A 171 -15.45 -2.02 5.05
C ASP A 171 -14.08 -1.34 5.11
N LEU A 172 -14.08 -0.01 5.00
CA LEU A 172 -12.88 0.82 5.06
C LEU A 172 -12.65 1.43 6.45
N SER A 173 -13.49 1.14 7.44
CA SER A 173 -13.45 1.76 8.79
C SER A 173 -12.11 1.63 9.50
N GLY A 174 -11.31 0.59 9.21
CA GLY A 174 -9.95 0.44 9.71
C GLY A 174 -8.95 1.50 9.21
N LEU A 175 -9.32 2.31 8.22
CA LEU A 175 -8.52 3.42 7.67
C LEU A 175 -8.95 4.79 8.22
N TRP A 176 -9.79 4.85 9.24
CA TRP A 176 -10.24 6.14 9.80
C TRP A 176 -9.04 6.95 10.35
N ASN A 177 -9.01 8.27 10.09
CA ASN A 177 -7.94 9.20 10.50
C ASN A 177 -6.51 8.70 10.18
N ARG A 178 -6.30 8.17 8.97
CA ARG A 178 -4.96 7.84 8.45
C ARG A 178 -4.43 9.01 7.63
N ASP A 179 -4.24 10.14 8.31
CA ASP A 179 -3.95 11.42 7.67
C ASP A 179 -2.62 11.41 6.89
N SER A 180 -1.71 10.47 7.16
CA SER A 180 -0.48 10.31 6.39
C SER A 180 -0.69 9.71 4.99
N LEU A 181 -1.83 9.07 4.71
CA LEU A 181 -2.04 8.36 3.44
C LEU A 181 -2.19 9.34 2.27
N GLU A 182 -1.32 9.16 1.28
CA GLU A 182 -1.30 9.90 0.02
C GLU A 182 -1.79 9.02 -1.14
N TRP A 183 -1.42 7.73 -1.13
CA TRP A 183 -1.75 6.78 -2.19
C TRP A 183 -2.50 5.57 -1.67
N LEU A 184 -3.68 5.31 -2.23
CA LEU A 184 -4.53 4.20 -1.83
C LEU A 184 -5.06 3.42 -3.04
N PHE A 185 -4.66 2.15 -3.13
CA PHE A 185 -5.08 1.25 -4.21
C PHE A 185 -5.99 0.16 -3.65
N LEU A 186 -7.25 0.18 -4.06
CA LEU A 186 -8.33 -0.69 -3.58
C LEU A 186 -9.09 -1.34 -4.76
N GLY A 187 -8.44 -1.45 -5.93
CA GLY A 187 -9.08 -2.03 -7.11
C GLY A 187 -9.48 -3.49 -6.90
N ASN A 188 -10.51 -3.97 -7.60
CA ASN A 188 -10.95 -5.37 -7.53
C ASN A 188 -11.25 -5.83 -6.10
N ASN A 189 -12.19 -5.15 -5.45
CA ASN A 189 -12.68 -5.46 -4.10
C ASN A 189 -14.23 -5.44 -4.11
N ASN A 190 -14.86 -5.44 -2.92
CA ASN A 190 -16.31 -5.40 -2.75
C ASN A 190 -16.81 -4.10 -2.11
N ILE A 191 -16.12 -2.98 -2.37
CA ILE A 191 -16.39 -1.68 -1.74
C ILE A 191 -17.61 -1.03 -2.40
N SER A 192 -18.45 -0.40 -1.59
CA SER A 192 -19.61 0.39 -2.05
C SER A 192 -19.86 1.65 -1.23
N ASN A 193 -19.32 1.71 -0.02
CA ASN A 193 -19.41 2.87 0.88
C ASN A 193 -18.05 3.56 0.96
N LEU A 194 -18.01 4.85 0.64
CA LEU A 194 -16.81 5.67 0.63
C LEU A 194 -16.71 6.63 1.83
N THR A 195 -17.62 6.57 2.81
CA THR A 195 -17.68 7.53 3.93
C THR A 195 -16.34 7.67 4.66
N THR A 196 -15.59 6.59 4.87
CA THR A 196 -14.28 6.65 5.55
C THR A 196 -13.23 7.44 4.77
N LEU A 197 -13.34 7.54 3.44
CA LEU A 197 -12.39 8.32 2.63
C LEU A 197 -12.51 9.83 2.90
N GLY A 198 -13.66 10.27 3.43
CA GLY A 198 -13.88 11.64 3.88
C GLY A 198 -13.08 12.04 5.13
N SER A 199 -12.29 11.14 5.73
CA SER A 199 -11.31 11.46 6.78
C SER A 199 -9.86 11.40 6.29
N LEU A 200 -9.61 11.16 5.00
CA LEU A 200 -8.25 11.02 4.45
C LEU A 200 -7.89 12.27 3.65
N ASP A 201 -7.48 13.32 4.37
CA ASP A 201 -7.34 14.67 3.83
C ASP A 201 -6.11 14.89 2.93
N ASN A 202 -5.13 13.97 2.95
CA ASN A 202 -3.89 14.07 2.16
C ASN A 202 -3.85 13.12 0.95
N LEU A 203 -4.95 12.41 0.65
CA LEU A 203 -4.98 11.52 -0.52
C LEU A 203 -4.80 12.30 -1.82
N THR A 204 -3.76 11.96 -2.57
CA THR A 204 -3.47 12.52 -3.90
C THR A 204 -3.83 11.52 -5.01
N GLY A 205 -3.68 10.21 -4.74
CA GLY A 205 -4.02 9.15 -5.67
C GLY A 205 -4.92 8.08 -5.06
N LEU A 206 -6.05 7.82 -5.72
CA LEU A 206 -7.05 6.85 -5.27
C LEU A 206 -7.50 5.94 -6.42
N HIS A 207 -7.24 4.64 -6.27
CA HIS A 207 -7.68 3.63 -7.22
C HIS A 207 -8.78 2.73 -6.64
N LEU A 208 -9.99 2.83 -7.16
CA LEU A 208 -11.19 2.12 -6.74
C LEU A 208 -11.85 1.34 -7.89
N GLY A 209 -11.13 1.08 -8.98
CA GLY A 209 -11.67 0.38 -10.14
C GLY A 209 -12.12 -1.06 -9.82
N THR A 210 -13.13 -1.59 -10.53
CA THR A 210 -13.71 -2.93 -10.27
C THR A 210 -14.18 -3.07 -8.82
N ASN A 211 -15.20 -2.30 -8.45
CA ASN A 211 -15.86 -2.35 -7.16
C ASN A 211 -17.40 -2.24 -7.35
N ASN A 212 -18.14 -2.01 -6.28
CA ASN A 212 -19.61 -1.89 -6.29
C ASN A 212 -20.07 -0.44 -6.00
N ILE A 213 -19.28 0.56 -6.39
CA ILE A 213 -19.52 1.97 -6.04
C ILE A 213 -20.63 2.55 -6.90
N ARG A 214 -21.52 3.30 -6.26
CA ARG A 214 -22.62 4.06 -6.90
C ARG A 214 -22.64 5.52 -6.47
N ASP A 215 -22.37 5.75 -5.18
CA ASP A 215 -22.39 7.04 -4.54
C ASP A 215 -20.95 7.50 -4.27
N LEU A 216 -20.64 8.71 -4.74
CA LEU A 216 -19.34 9.37 -4.58
C LEU A 216 -19.32 10.37 -3.42
N SER A 217 -20.43 10.53 -2.67
CA SER A 217 -20.57 11.53 -1.59
C SER A 217 -19.46 11.48 -0.52
N GLY A 218 -18.87 10.31 -0.28
CA GLY A 218 -17.71 10.16 0.62
C GLY A 218 -16.42 10.85 0.15
N LEU A 219 -16.38 11.33 -1.10
CA LEU A 219 -15.26 12.08 -1.69
C LEU A 219 -15.50 13.59 -1.71
N TRP A 220 -16.52 14.11 -1.03
CA TRP A 220 -16.79 15.54 -1.01
C TRP A 220 -15.60 16.33 -0.41
N ASN A 221 -15.22 17.46 -1.02
CA ASN A 221 -14.10 18.34 -0.61
C ASN A 221 -12.79 17.57 -0.33
N ARG A 222 -12.39 16.65 -1.22
CA ARG A 222 -11.07 16.00 -1.18
C ARG A 222 -10.10 16.78 -2.08
N ASP A 223 -9.80 18.00 -1.68
CA ASP A 223 -9.08 18.97 -2.52
C ASP A 223 -7.65 18.51 -2.83
N SER A 224 -7.05 17.62 -2.05
CA SER A 224 -5.73 17.04 -2.34
C SER A 224 -5.74 16.06 -3.52
N LEU A 225 -6.90 15.57 -3.95
CA LEU A 225 -7.00 14.45 -4.88
C LEU A 225 -6.71 14.89 -6.32
N GLU A 226 -5.66 14.32 -6.90
CA GLU A 226 -5.20 14.60 -8.27
C GLU A 226 -5.56 13.47 -9.23
N TRP A 227 -5.52 12.22 -8.75
CA TRP A 227 -5.76 11.02 -9.56
C TRP A 227 -6.87 10.15 -8.97
N LEU A 228 -7.92 9.92 -9.75
CA LEU A 228 -9.07 9.12 -9.35
C LEU A 228 -9.45 8.08 -10.40
N PHE A 229 -9.29 6.80 -10.03
CA PHE A 229 -9.65 5.66 -10.88
C PHE A 229 -10.89 4.96 -10.35
N LEU A 230 -11.99 5.07 -11.08
CA LEU A 230 -13.31 4.56 -10.73
C LEU A 230 -13.88 3.64 -11.84
N GLY A 231 -13.02 3.13 -12.71
CA GLY A 231 -13.44 2.27 -13.82
C GLY A 231 -14.17 1.01 -13.36
N ASN A 232 -15.08 0.46 -14.16
CA ASN A 232 -15.83 -0.76 -13.84
C ASN A 232 -16.53 -0.69 -12.46
N ASN A 233 -17.44 0.28 -12.33
CA ASN A 233 -18.29 0.47 -11.15
C ASN A 233 -19.74 0.66 -11.60
N ASN A 234 -20.61 1.16 -10.72
CA ASN A 234 -22.02 1.40 -10.99
C ASN A 234 -22.39 2.90 -10.91
N ILE A 235 -21.44 3.80 -11.18
CA ILE A 235 -21.62 5.24 -11.01
C ILE A 235 -22.48 5.80 -12.14
N SER A 236 -23.37 6.74 -11.80
CA SER A 236 -24.19 7.48 -12.77
C SER A 236 -24.32 8.97 -12.46
N ASN A 237 -24.08 9.37 -11.21
CA ASN A 237 -24.13 10.75 -10.75
C ASN A 237 -22.69 11.26 -10.50
N LEU A 238 -22.33 12.35 -11.16
CA LEU A 238 -21.01 12.97 -11.08
C LEU A 238 -20.98 14.25 -10.24
N THR A 239 -22.08 14.66 -9.59
CA THR A 239 -22.18 15.94 -8.86
C THR A 239 -21.04 16.14 -7.85
N THR A 240 -20.63 15.08 -7.13
CA THR A 240 -19.53 15.19 -6.15
C THR A 240 -18.18 15.53 -6.80
N LEU A 241 -17.95 15.18 -8.06
CA LEU A 241 -16.69 15.52 -8.75
C LEU A 241 -16.55 17.03 -8.98
N GLY A 242 -17.65 17.78 -8.92
CA GLY A 242 -17.67 19.24 -8.94
C GLY A 242 -17.08 19.91 -7.69
N SER A 243 -16.67 19.15 -6.67
CA SER A 243 -15.92 19.67 -5.50
C SER A 243 -14.45 19.24 -5.50
N LEU A 244 -13.96 18.60 -6.56
CA LEU A 244 -12.60 18.07 -6.64
C LEU A 244 -11.76 18.92 -7.59
N ASP A 245 -11.32 20.08 -7.09
CA ASP A 245 -10.78 21.17 -7.93
C ASP A 245 -9.33 20.92 -8.42
N ASN A 246 -8.61 19.95 -7.85
CA ASN A 246 -7.24 19.62 -8.26
C ASN A 246 -7.15 18.30 -9.05
N LEU A 247 -8.27 17.68 -9.43
CA LEU A 247 -8.26 16.46 -10.24
C LEU A 247 -7.64 16.73 -11.61
N THR A 248 -6.53 16.06 -11.92
CA THR A 248 -5.85 16.10 -13.22
C THR A 248 -6.12 14.85 -14.04
N GLY A 249 -6.30 13.70 -13.38
CA GLY A 249 -6.60 12.42 -14.03
C GLY A 249 -7.83 11.74 -13.46
N LEU A 250 -8.80 11.44 -14.33
CA LEU A 250 -10.07 10.82 -13.98
C LEU A 250 -10.41 9.66 -14.91
N HIS A 251 -10.49 8.45 -14.35
CA HIS A 251 -10.91 7.26 -15.09
C HIS A 251 -12.28 6.76 -14.63
N LEU A 252 -13.28 6.93 -15.48
CA LEU A 252 -14.69 6.57 -15.26
C LEU A 252 -15.20 5.51 -16.25
N GLY A 253 -14.32 4.85 -17.00
CA GLY A 253 -14.70 3.84 -17.98
C GLY A 253 -15.55 2.70 -17.39
N THR A 254 -16.42 2.09 -18.18
CA THR A 254 -17.30 0.98 -17.77
C THR A 254 -18.14 1.35 -16.54
N ASN A 255 -19.02 2.34 -16.70
CA ASN A 255 -19.96 2.80 -15.66
C ASN A 255 -21.36 3.03 -16.27
N ASN A 256 -22.27 3.65 -15.52
CA ASN A 256 -23.65 3.95 -15.94
C ASN A 256 -23.88 5.45 -16.20
N ILE A 257 -22.84 6.19 -16.59
CA ILE A 257 -22.89 7.65 -16.75
C ILE A 257 -23.66 8.01 -18.02
N ARG A 258 -24.53 9.03 -17.89
CA ARG A 258 -25.28 9.62 -19.01
C ARG A 258 -25.10 11.13 -19.13
N ASP A 259 -24.95 11.78 -17.97
CA ASP A 259 -24.82 13.23 -17.85
C ASP A 259 -23.43 13.57 -17.32
N LEU A 260 -22.75 14.47 -18.03
CA LEU A 260 -21.43 14.97 -17.70
C LEU A 260 -21.46 16.32 -16.97
N SER A 261 -22.65 16.89 -16.67
CA SER A 261 -22.80 18.20 -16.03
C SER A 261 -22.01 18.38 -14.73
N GLY A 262 -21.78 17.30 -13.97
CA GLY A 262 -20.92 17.32 -12.77
C GLY A 262 -19.44 17.62 -13.04
N LEU A 263 -19.00 17.61 -14.31
CA LEU A 263 -17.65 17.95 -14.74
C LEU A 263 -17.54 19.36 -15.33
N TRP A 264 -18.55 20.22 -15.17
CA TRP A 264 -18.52 21.56 -15.74
C TRP A 264 -17.38 22.40 -15.11
N ASN A 265 -16.62 23.13 -15.95
CA ASN A 265 -15.46 23.96 -15.54
C ASN A 265 -14.47 23.23 -14.62
N ARG A 266 -14.13 21.98 -14.94
CA ARG A 266 -13.05 21.25 -14.24
C ARG A 266 -11.73 21.55 -14.94
N ASP A 267 -11.26 22.78 -14.79
CA ASP A 267 -10.14 23.31 -15.56
C ASP A 267 -8.82 22.60 -15.22
N SER A 268 -8.69 21.95 -14.06
CA SER A 268 -7.51 21.14 -13.73
C SER A 268 -7.42 19.83 -14.52
N LEU A 269 -8.51 19.37 -15.14
CA LEU A 269 -8.59 18.02 -15.69
C LEU A 269 -7.84 17.92 -17.02
N GLU A 270 -6.83 17.07 -17.06
CA GLU A 270 -5.97 16.83 -18.21
C GLU A 270 -6.28 15.49 -18.90
N TRP A 271 -6.64 14.47 -18.12
CA TRP A 271 -6.89 13.11 -18.60
C TRP A 271 -8.26 12.61 -18.17
N LEU A 272 -9.09 12.23 -19.14
CA LEU A 272 -10.45 11.76 -18.92
C LEU A 272 -10.74 10.49 -19.73
N PHE A 273 -11.06 9.41 -19.01
CA PHE A 273 -11.45 8.14 -19.60
C PHE A 273 -12.92 7.87 -19.29
N LEU A 274 -13.76 7.79 -20.31
CA LEU A 274 -15.22 7.64 -20.24
C LEU A 274 -15.74 6.44 -21.04
N GLY A 275 -14.84 5.62 -21.63
CA GLY A 275 -15.18 4.43 -22.40
C GLY A 275 -16.28 3.56 -21.76
N ASP A 276 -17.11 2.92 -22.58
CA ASP A 276 -18.18 2.02 -22.09
C ASP A 276 -19.14 2.66 -21.06
N ASN A 277 -19.60 3.88 -21.35
CA ASN A 277 -20.72 4.54 -20.65
C ASN A 277 -21.92 4.75 -21.59
N ASN A 278 -22.98 5.40 -21.09
CA ASN A 278 -24.21 5.68 -21.84
C ASN A 278 -24.38 7.19 -22.14
N ILE A 279 -23.28 7.86 -22.48
CA ILE A 279 -23.24 9.31 -22.66
C ILE A 279 -23.76 9.69 -24.05
N SER A 280 -24.75 10.57 -24.11
CA SER A 280 -25.29 11.09 -25.38
C SER A 280 -25.06 12.58 -25.59
N ASN A 281 -24.77 13.33 -24.52
CA ASN A 281 -24.51 14.77 -24.57
C ASN A 281 -23.07 15.06 -24.14
N LEU A 282 -22.29 15.61 -25.07
CA LEU A 282 -20.87 15.94 -24.87
C LEU A 282 -20.62 17.44 -24.67
N THR A 283 -21.66 18.28 -24.56
CA THR A 283 -21.49 19.74 -24.45
C THR A 283 -20.58 20.14 -23.29
N THR A 284 -20.64 19.44 -22.15
CA THR A 284 -19.77 19.73 -20.99
C THR A 284 -18.28 19.57 -21.30
N LEU A 285 -17.90 18.70 -22.24
CA LEU A 285 -16.50 18.52 -22.62
C LEU A 285 -15.90 19.80 -23.23
N GLY A 286 -16.72 20.67 -23.82
CA GLY A 286 -16.28 21.96 -24.34
C GLY A 286 -15.93 23.00 -23.26
N SER A 287 -16.14 22.69 -21.98
CA SER A 287 -15.72 23.51 -20.83
C SER A 287 -14.45 23.01 -20.14
N LEU A 288 -13.83 21.95 -20.67
CA LEU A 288 -12.61 21.34 -20.09
C LEU A 288 -11.36 21.84 -20.83
N ASP A 289 -10.95 23.07 -20.55
CA ASP A 289 -9.97 23.79 -21.37
C ASP A 289 -8.56 23.18 -21.39
N ASN A 290 -8.17 22.44 -20.34
CA ASN A 290 -6.84 21.80 -20.22
C ASN A 290 -6.83 20.32 -20.59
N LEU A 291 -7.92 19.77 -21.13
CA LEU A 291 -8.01 18.36 -21.47
C LEU A 291 -7.05 18.01 -22.63
N THR A 292 -6.08 17.14 -22.36
CA THR A 292 -5.08 16.68 -23.35
C THR A 292 -5.23 15.20 -23.71
N GLY A 293 -5.80 14.40 -22.82
CA GLY A 293 -6.12 12.99 -23.05
C GLY A 293 -7.62 12.73 -22.86
N LEU A 294 -8.31 12.33 -23.93
CA LEU A 294 -9.73 11.94 -23.88
C LEU A 294 -9.92 10.55 -24.51
N HIS A 295 -10.56 9.65 -23.77
CA HIS A 295 -10.93 8.33 -24.23
C HIS A 295 -12.44 8.13 -24.02
N LEU A 296 -13.19 7.93 -25.11
CA LEU A 296 -14.66 7.75 -25.13
C LEU A 296 -15.07 6.33 -25.51
#